data_AF-A0A9P7AW64-F1
#
_entry.id   AF-A0A9P7AW64-F1
#
_cell.length_a   1.000
_cell.length_b   1.000
_cell.length_c   1.000
_cell.angle_alpha   90.00
_cell.angle_beta   90.00
_cell.angle_gamma   90.00
#
_symmetry.space_group_name_H-M   'P 1'
#
loop_
_entity.id
_entity.type
_entity.pdbx_description
1 polymer ?
#
loop_
_entity_poly.entity_id
_entity_poly.type
_entity_poly.pdbx_seq_one_letter_code
_entity_poly.pdbx_strand_id
1 'polypeptide(L)'
;MSQPHRSIYEAATACKQCLQQIAELSGLSALAHDEWSHKRLADFNLWISGSGALAKHSLDERLAAQPEVRKVLINVLCLLEVFLGQCQTGEDEVTVPAIGRCTSNDLSESMNGVETIINQLVRISVAIHRSGNAARLDRADQTYKADRHSELRDHLLLLIYANTLSLQEKKAGNINFDVSSQNFTEIQLRLIDGNLRRRHRYLYAQKRLKKYGEEKDSQFHGQKNQPKN
;
A
#
# COMPACT_ATOMS: atom_id res chain seq x y z
N MET A 1 16.61 -30.93 -7.26
CA MET A 1 15.36 -30.92 -6.47
C MET A 1 15.19 -29.51 -5.92
N SER A 2 14.46 -28.65 -6.63
CA SER A 2 14.25 -27.26 -6.18
C SER A 2 13.21 -27.27 -5.08
N GLN A 3 13.52 -26.67 -3.93
CA GLN A 3 12.53 -26.49 -2.86
C GLN A 3 11.31 -25.73 -3.40
N PRO A 4 10.08 -26.10 -3.01
CA PRO A 4 8.91 -25.30 -3.34
C PRO A 4 9.10 -23.92 -2.71
N HIS A 5 9.20 -22.88 -3.53
CA HIS A 5 9.28 -21.52 -3.03
C HIS A 5 7.95 -21.16 -2.38
N ARG A 6 7.91 -21.18 -1.05
CA ARG A 6 6.77 -20.73 -0.25
C ARG A 6 6.33 -19.33 -0.70
N SER A 7 5.06 -19.17 -1.02
CA SER A 7 4.47 -17.89 -1.42
C SER A 7 4.16 -16.99 -0.21
N ILE A 8 3.98 -15.68 -0.45
CA ILE A 8 3.48 -14.76 0.59
C ILE A 8 2.09 -15.22 1.07
N TYR A 9 1.24 -15.68 0.14
CA TYR A 9 -0.07 -16.22 0.47
C TYR A 9 0.01 -17.37 1.49
N GLU A 10 0.85 -18.38 1.23
CA GLU A 10 1.00 -19.54 2.12
C GLU A 10 1.59 -19.13 3.47
N ALA A 11 2.63 -18.29 3.49
CA ALA A 11 3.26 -17.83 4.72
C ALA A 11 2.30 -16.97 5.58
N ALA A 12 1.55 -16.07 4.95
CA ALA A 12 0.55 -15.26 5.65
C ALA A 12 -0.63 -16.09 6.17
N THR A 13 -1.02 -17.15 5.44
CA THR A 13 -2.06 -18.08 5.88
C THR A 13 -1.63 -18.83 7.14
N ALA A 14 -0.41 -19.36 7.16
CA ALA A 14 0.14 -20.05 8.32
C ALA A 14 0.20 -19.13 9.55
N CYS A 15 0.74 -17.91 9.41
CA CYS A 15 0.78 -16.93 10.50
C CYS A 15 -0.62 -16.59 11.04
N LYS A 16 -1.61 -16.46 10.14
CA LYS A 16 -3.00 -16.19 10.52
C LYS A 16 -3.57 -17.35 11.35
N GLN A 17 -3.37 -18.58 10.90
CA GLN A 17 -3.84 -19.78 11.60
C GLN A 17 -3.20 -19.89 12.99
N CYS A 18 -1.88 -19.69 13.11
CA CYS A 18 -1.20 -19.71 14.41
C CYS A 18 -1.75 -18.64 15.36
N LEU A 19 -1.95 -17.39 14.89
CA LEU A 19 -2.53 -16.32 15.71
C LEU A 19 -3.97 -16.62 16.14
N GLN A 20 -4.78 -17.24 15.26
CA GLN A 20 -6.14 -17.65 15.61
C GLN A 20 -6.14 -18.74 16.69
N GLN A 21 -5.27 -19.75 16.55
CA GLN A 21 -5.11 -20.78 17.56
C GLN A 21 -4.69 -20.20 18.92
N ILE A 22 -3.70 -19.30 18.94
CA ILE A 22 -3.25 -18.65 20.18
C ILE A 22 -4.40 -17.87 20.82
N ALA A 23 -5.18 -17.12 20.03
CA ALA A 23 -6.31 -16.36 20.53
C ALA A 23 -7.44 -17.26 21.06
N GLU A 24 -7.72 -18.38 20.41
CA GLU A 24 -8.71 -19.36 20.87
C GLU A 24 -8.30 -20.08 22.16
N LEU A 25 -6.99 -20.37 22.33
CA LEU A 25 -6.43 -20.97 23.55
C LEU A 25 -6.37 -19.98 24.72
N SER A 26 -6.07 -18.70 24.45
CA SER A 26 -5.96 -17.65 25.48
C SER A 26 -7.28 -17.35 26.20
N GLY A 27 -8.43 -17.68 25.59
CA GLY A 27 -9.74 -17.54 26.23
C GLY A 27 -9.95 -18.42 27.49
N LEU A 28 -8.98 -19.31 27.80
CA LEU A 28 -9.01 -20.24 28.92
C LEU A 28 -8.03 -19.88 30.06
N SER A 29 -7.09 -18.95 29.88
CA SER A 29 -6.07 -18.60 30.89
C SER A 29 -5.71 -17.10 30.92
N ALA A 30 -5.56 -16.56 32.14
CA ALA A 30 -5.06 -15.23 32.54
C ALA A 30 -5.31 -14.02 31.58
N LEU A 31 -6.19 -13.12 32.03
CA LEU A 31 -6.67 -11.85 31.42
C LEU A 31 -5.67 -10.97 30.62
N ALA A 32 -4.35 -11.09 30.83
CA ALA A 32 -3.36 -10.29 30.10
C ALA A 32 -2.89 -10.92 28.77
N HIS A 33 -2.91 -12.26 28.65
CA HIS A 33 -2.55 -12.97 27.42
C HIS A 33 -3.68 -12.97 26.40
N ASP A 34 -4.93 -13.01 26.88
CA ASP A 34 -6.15 -12.94 26.09
C ASP A 34 -6.28 -11.62 25.30
N GLU A 35 -6.14 -10.47 25.98
CA GLU A 35 -6.24 -9.18 25.29
C GLU A 35 -5.09 -8.99 24.28
N TRP A 36 -3.89 -9.48 24.59
CA TRP A 36 -2.73 -9.37 23.71
C TRP A 36 -2.94 -10.14 22.41
N SER A 37 -3.32 -11.42 22.47
CA SER A 37 -3.42 -12.29 21.30
C SER A 37 -4.53 -11.81 20.35
N HIS A 38 -5.69 -11.43 20.91
CA HIS A 38 -6.78 -10.82 20.15
C HIS A 38 -6.36 -9.51 19.45
N LYS A 39 -5.62 -8.64 20.15
CA LYS A 39 -5.10 -7.39 19.56
C LYS A 39 -4.09 -7.67 18.43
N ARG A 40 -3.17 -8.61 18.62
CA ARG A 40 -2.19 -8.98 17.58
C ARG A 40 -2.88 -9.59 16.36
N LEU A 41 -3.89 -10.44 16.56
CA LEU A 41 -4.69 -11.00 15.48
C LEU A 41 -5.45 -9.91 14.70
N ALA A 42 -6.03 -8.92 15.40
CA ALA A 42 -6.70 -7.79 14.75
C ALA A 42 -5.73 -6.95 13.89
N ASP A 43 -4.55 -6.63 14.42
CA ASP A 43 -3.52 -5.88 13.69
C ASP A 43 -3.03 -6.66 12.46
N PHE A 44 -2.85 -7.98 12.58
CA PHE A 44 -2.47 -8.82 11.45
C PHE A 44 -3.57 -8.90 10.38
N ASN A 45 -4.84 -9.00 10.78
CA ASN A 45 -5.98 -8.97 9.86
C ASN A 45 -6.09 -7.62 9.13
N LEU A 46 -5.82 -6.51 9.82
CA LEU A 46 -5.75 -5.19 9.19
C LEU A 46 -4.63 -5.14 8.16
N TRP A 47 -3.45 -5.68 8.49
CA TRP A 47 -2.35 -5.79 7.55
C TRP A 47 -2.69 -6.67 6.34
N ILE A 48 -3.29 -7.84 6.53
CA ILE A 48 -3.74 -8.71 5.44
C ILE A 48 -4.69 -7.97 4.50
N SER A 49 -5.68 -7.28 5.08
CA SER A 49 -6.70 -6.55 4.32
C SER A 49 -6.10 -5.39 3.52
N GLY A 50 -5.18 -4.64 4.12
CA GLY A 50 -4.52 -3.50 3.46
C GLY A 50 -3.45 -3.89 2.44
N SER A 51 -2.73 -4.99 2.68
CA SER A 51 -1.68 -5.48 1.79
C SER A 51 -2.21 -6.34 0.65
N GLY A 52 -3.36 -6.98 0.83
CA GLY A 52 -3.90 -7.97 -0.10
C GLY A 52 -3.13 -9.30 -0.09
N ALA A 53 -2.43 -9.61 1.01
CA ALA A 53 -1.62 -10.83 1.12
C ALA A 53 -2.43 -12.12 0.84
N LEU A 54 -3.70 -12.15 1.25
CA LEU A 54 -4.61 -13.28 1.06
C LEU A 54 -5.67 -13.06 -0.04
N ALA A 55 -5.51 -12.04 -0.90
CA ALA A 55 -6.48 -11.72 -1.95
C ALA A 55 -6.32 -12.62 -3.20
N LYS A 56 -7.36 -12.71 -4.04
CA LYS A 56 -7.31 -13.42 -5.33
C LYS A 56 -6.24 -12.89 -6.28
N HIS A 57 -6.02 -11.58 -6.27
CA HIS A 57 -4.84 -10.95 -6.87
C HIS A 57 -3.84 -10.65 -5.76
N SER A 58 -3.19 -11.71 -5.29
CA SER A 58 -2.42 -11.66 -4.06
C SER A 58 -1.24 -10.70 -4.18
N LEU A 59 -0.64 -10.37 -3.04
CA LEU A 59 0.60 -9.61 -3.01
C LEU A 59 1.72 -10.30 -3.80
N ASP A 60 1.68 -11.63 -3.96
CA ASP A 60 2.61 -12.38 -4.82
C ASP A 60 2.52 -11.95 -6.29
N GLU A 61 1.31 -11.86 -6.85
CA GLU A 61 1.12 -11.42 -8.25
C GLU A 61 1.64 -9.99 -8.46
N ARG A 62 1.33 -9.10 -7.50
CA ARG A 62 1.76 -7.70 -7.54
C ARG A 62 3.28 -7.54 -7.48
N LEU A 63 3.96 -8.47 -6.80
CA LEU A 63 5.41 -8.49 -6.63
C LEU A 63 6.10 -9.51 -7.55
N ALA A 64 5.42 -10.05 -8.56
CA ALA A 64 6.01 -11.00 -9.50
C ALA A 64 7.28 -10.46 -10.18
N ALA A 65 7.27 -9.17 -10.54
CA ALA A 65 8.42 -8.47 -11.12
C ALA A 65 9.44 -7.95 -10.10
N GLN A 66 9.23 -8.15 -8.79
CA GLN A 66 10.09 -7.68 -7.71
C GLN A 66 10.48 -8.85 -6.77
N PRO A 67 11.29 -9.81 -7.25
CA PRO A 67 11.57 -11.05 -6.52
C PRO A 67 12.27 -10.81 -5.18
N GLU A 68 13.11 -9.78 -5.06
CA GLU A 68 13.81 -9.47 -3.80
C GLU A 68 12.86 -8.95 -2.72
N VAL A 69 11.91 -8.09 -3.08
CA VAL A 69 10.87 -7.60 -2.15
C VAL A 69 9.98 -8.77 -1.70
N ARG A 70 9.64 -9.67 -2.63
CA ARG A 70 8.88 -10.89 -2.32
C ARG A 70 9.61 -11.78 -1.32
N LYS A 71 10.91 -12.04 -1.52
CA LYS A 71 11.74 -12.82 -0.60
C LYS A 71 11.80 -12.19 0.80
N VAL A 72 11.98 -10.87 0.88
CA VAL A 72 12.00 -10.16 2.18
C VAL A 72 10.69 -10.35 2.93
N LEU A 73 9.54 -10.20 2.25
CA LEU A 73 8.24 -10.40 2.90
C LEU A 73 8.03 -11.84 3.36
N ILE A 74 8.41 -12.84 2.55
CA ILE A 74 8.35 -14.24 2.93
C ILE A 74 9.22 -14.48 4.18
N ASN A 75 10.46 -13.97 4.21
CA ASN A 75 11.35 -14.14 5.34
C ASN A 75 10.80 -13.50 6.63
N VAL A 76 10.21 -12.30 6.52
CA VAL A 76 9.58 -11.61 7.66
C VAL A 76 8.37 -12.38 8.16
N LEU A 77 7.55 -12.97 7.28
CA LEU A 77 6.43 -13.84 7.67
C LEU A 77 6.90 -15.16 8.29
N CYS A 78 7.93 -15.79 7.74
CA CYS A 78 8.53 -16.99 8.34
C CYS A 78 9.08 -16.68 9.74
N LEU A 79 9.69 -15.50 9.94
CA LEU A 79 10.17 -15.08 11.26
C LEU A 79 9.00 -14.83 12.23
N LEU A 80 7.89 -14.27 11.75
CA LEU A 80 6.67 -14.13 12.55
C LEU A 80 6.18 -15.51 13.04
N GLU A 81 6.12 -16.49 12.14
CA GLU A 81 5.70 -17.85 12.47
C GLU A 81 6.58 -18.50 13.54
N VAL A 82 7.89 -18.28 13.51
CA VAL A 82 8.81 -18.76 14.55
C VAL A 82 8.44 -18.19 15.92
N PHE A 83 8.24 -16.87 16.03
CA PHE A 83 7.83 -16.24 17.29
C PHE A 83 6.44 -16.68 17.74
N LEU A 84 5.51 -16.90 16.81
CA LEU A 84 4.18 -17.43 17.13
C LEU A 84 4.24 -18.86 17.67
N GLY A 85 5.09 -19.72 17.12
CA GLY A 85 5.31 -21.07 17.64
C GLY A 85 5.86 -21.06 19.06
N GLN A 86 6.78 -20.14 19.38
CA GLN A 86 7.31 -19.97 20.74
C GLN A 86 6.23 -19.53 21.74
N CYS A 87 5.25 -18.73 21.30
CA CYS A 87 4.10 -18.37 22.12
C CYS A 87 3.13 -19.55 22.39
N GLN A 88 3.05 -20.54 21.48
CA GLN A 88 2.18 -21.71 21.66
C GLN A 88 2.76 -22.74 22.64
N THR A 89 4.09 -22.90 22.65
CA THR A 89 4.78 -23.89 23.51
C THR A 89 4.88 -23.50 24.98
N GLY A 90 4.44 -22.29 25.35
CA GLY A 90 4.49 -21.79 26.73
C GLY A 90 3.42 -22.37 27.66
N GLU A 91 2.47 -23.17 27.15
CA GLU A 91 1.31 -23.67 27.90
C GLU A 91 1.34 -25.17 28.24
N ASP A 92 2.34 -25.94 27.75
CA ASP A 92 2.45 -27.38 28.06
C ASP A 92 3.03 -27.61 29.47
N GLU A 93 2.16 -27.51 30.48
CA GLU A 93 2.41 -28.00 31.82
C GLU A 93 2.04 -29.50 31.91
N VAL A 94 2.90 -30.40 31.41
CA VAL A 94 2.90 -31.83 31.80
C VAL A 94 4.33 -32.41 31.87
N THR A 95 4.85 -32.42 33.11
CA THR A 95 5.80 -33.35 33.77
C THR A 95 6.96 -34.06 32.99
N VAL A 96 8.18 -33.89 33.56
CA VAL A 96 9.42 -34.75 33.57
C VAL A 96 10.70 -34.02 33.05
N PRO A 97 11.89 -34.19 33.68
CA PRO A 97 12.74 -33.05 34.04
C PRO A 97 13.98 -32.81 33.14
N ALA A 98 14.49 -31.58 33.28
CA ALA A 98 15.87 -31.14 33.09
C ALA A 98 16.43 -31.11 31.64
N ILE A 99 16.16 -30.01 30.94
CA ILE A 99 17.13 -29.00 30.44
C ILE A 99 16.32 -28.05 29.53
N GLY A 100 16.24 -26.76 29.90
CA GLY A 100 15.54 -25.73 29.13
C GLY A 100 14.18 -25.33 29.69
N ARG A 101 14.15 -24.73 30.89
CA ARG A 101 12.97 -24.01 31.39
C ARG A 101 12.80 -22.75 30.53
N CYS A 102 11.70 -22.63 29.78
CA CYS A 102 11.28 -21.34 29.25
C CYS A 102 10.82 -20.49 30.44
N THR A 103 11.48 -19.36 30.65
CA THR A 103 11.12 -18.41 31.70
C THR A 103 10.04 -17.45 31.20
N SER A 104 9.34 -16.76 32.11
CA SER A 104 8.39 -15.68 31.74
C SER A 104 9.02 -14.60 30.83
N ASN A 105 10.35 -14.46 30.88
CA ASN A 105 11.10 -13.57 30.01
C ASN A 105 11.09 -14.05 28.54
N ASP A 106 11.12 -15.36 28.28
CA ASP A 106 11.16 -15.93 26.92
C ASP A 106 9.82 -15.76 26.20
N LEU A 107 8.70 -15.89 26.93
CA LEU A 107 7.36 -15.64 26.39
C LEU A 107 7.15 -14.14 26.11
N SER A 108 7.54 -13.27 27.04
CA SER A 108 7.45 -11.82 26.85
C SER A 108 8.32 -11.35 25.67
N GLU A 109 9.52 -11.92 25.51
CA GLU A 109 10.40 -11.65 24.36
C GLU A 109 9.76 -12.11 23.05
N SER A 110 9.15 -13.29 23.02
CA SER A 110 8.44 -13.81 21.85
C SER A 110 7.24 -12.93 21.48
N MET A 111 6.47 -12.49 22.48
CA MET A 111 5.33 -11.59 22.28
C MET A 111 5.76 -10.22 21.72
N ASN A 112 6.88 -9.68 22.21
CA ASN A 112 7.47 -8.45 21.67
C ASN A 112 8.03 -8.66 20.25
N GLY A 113 8.58 -9.85 19.97
CA GLY A 113 8.97 -10.29 18.64
C GLY A 113 7.81 -10.23 17.66
N VAL A 114 6.67 -10.83 18.00
CA VAL A 114 5.43 -10.79 17.20
C VAL A 114 5.01 -9.34 16.89
N GLU A 115 4.96 -8.48 17.90
CA GLU A 115 4.59 -7.06 17.72
C GLU A 115 5.58 -6.34 16.79
N THR A 116 6.88 -6.54 17.00
CA THR A 116 7.93 -5.95 16.18
C THR A 116 7.81 -6.37 14.72
N ILE A 117 7.58 -7.66 14.47
CA ILE A 117 7.49 -8.20 13.11
C ILE A 117 6.21 -7.72 12.40
N ILE A 118 5.07 -7.67 13.09
CA ILE A 118 3.84 -7.08 12.52
C ILE A 118 4.07 -5.62 12.13
N ASN A 119 4.73 -4.84 12.99
CA ASN A 119 5.08 -3.45 12.69
C ASN A 119 6.04 -3.33 11.48
N GLN A 120 6.99 -4.24 11.33
CA GLN A 120 7.86 -4.30 10.15
C GLN A 120 7.07 -4.61 8.87
N LEU A 121 6.12 -5.55 8.89
CA LEU A 121 5.26 -5.85 7.75
C LEU A 121 4.46 -4.63 7.29
N VAL A 122 3.94 -3.84 8.24
CA VAL A 122 3.25 -2.57 7.94
C VAL A 122 4.20 -1.58 7.28
N ARG A 123 5.40 -1.37 7.83
CA ARG A 123 6.40 -0.43 7.26
C ARG A 123 6.83 -0.82 5.86
N ILE A 124 7.10 -2.10 5.62
CA ILE A 124 7.46 -2.63 4.30
C ILE A 124 6.31 -2.40 3.32
N SER A 125 5.07 -2.66 3.73
CA SER A 125 3.90 -2.44 2.88
C SER A 125 3.77 -0.96 2.50
N VAL A 126 3.94 -0.04 3.44
CA VAL A 126 3.92 1.41 3.16
C VAL A 126 5.02 1.79 2.17
N ALA A 127 6.24 1.26 2.34
CA ALA A 127 7.36 1.52 1.42
C ALA A 127 7.07 1.02 0.00
N ILE A 128 6.48 -0.17 -0.15
CA ILE A 128 6.06 -0.71 -1.45
C ILE A 128 5.03 0.23 -2.11
N HIS A 129 4.03 0.69 -1.36
CA HIS A 129 3.01 1.60 -1.89
C HIS A 129 3.60 2.96 -2.29
N ARG A 130 4.50 3.53 -1.48
CA ARG A 130 5.19 4.80 -1.79
C ARG A 130 6.04 4.68 -3.04
N SER A 131 6.84 3.61 -3.16
CA SER A 131 7.66 3.35 -4.34
C SER A 131 6.79 3.18 -5.60
N GLY A 132 5.71 2.40 -5.52
CA GLY A 132 4.77 2.22 -6.62
C GLY A 132 4.03 3.52 -7.00
N ASN A 133 3.67 4.37 -6.03
CA ASN A 133 3.10 5.70 -6.29
C ASN A 133 4.12 6.62 -6.99
N ALA A 134 5.34 6.70 -6.49
CA ALA A 134 6.40 7.50 -7.08
C ALA A 134 6.67 7.10 -8.53
N ALA A 135 6.84 5.79 -8.80
CA ALA A 135 7.05 5.30 -10.16
C ALA A 135 5.86 5.60 -11.10
N ARG A 136 4.63 5.59 -10.58
CA ARG A 136 3.44 5.95 -11.37
C ARG A 136 3.40 7.44 -11.71
N LEU A 137 3.76 8.30 -10.75
CA LEU A 137 3.86 9.74 -10.96
C LEU A 137 4.97 10.06 -11.95
N ASP A 138 6.11 9.39 -11.82
CA ASP A 138 7.24 9.52 -12.75
C ASP A 138 6.85 9.16 -14.18
N ARG A 139 6.19 8.02 -14.41
CA ARG A 139 5.65 7.67 -15.75
C ARG A 139 4.64 8.69 -16.28
N ALA A 140 3.80 9.23 -15.40
CA ALA A 140 2.88 10.29 -15.80
C ALA A 140 3.67 11.53 -16.25
N ASP A 141 4.67 11.94 -15.48
CA ASP A 141 5.51 13.11 -15.79
C ASP A 141 6.35 12.92 -17.05
N GLN A 142 6.85 11.71 -17.34
CA GLN A 142 7.56 11.39 -18.59
C GLN A 142 6.70 11.59 -19.84
N THR A 143 5.37 11.48 -19.71
CA THR A 143 4.43 11.66 -20.83
C THR A 143 3.82 13.06 -20.87
N TYR A 144 4.21 13.95 -19.95
CA TYR A 144 3.71 15.31 -19.87
C TYR A 144 4.16 16.11 -21.08
N LYS A 145 3.21 16.83 -21.69
CA LYS A 145 3.51 17.84 -22.70
C LYS A 145 2.63 19.07 -22.45
N ALA A 146 3.26 20.23 -22.35
CA ALA A 146 2.59 21.47 -21.96
C ALA A 146 1.61 21.98 -23.04
N ASP A 147 1.93 21.73 -24.32
CA ASP A 147 1.10 22.04 -25.49
C ASP A 147 -0.29 21.41 -25.42
N ARG A 148 -0.40 20.19 -24.86
CA ARG A 148 -1.66 19.47 -24.67
C ARG A 148 -2.56 20.07 -23.58
N HIS A 149 -2.10 21.11 -22.90
CA HIS A 149 -2.83 21.80 -21.84
C HIS A 149 -2.90 23.32 -22.08
N SER A 150 -2.86 23.76 -23.34
CA SER A 150 -2.92 25.18 -23.73
C SER A 150 -4.10 25.92 -23.12
N GLU A 151 -5.32 25.38 -23.22
CA GLU A 151 -6.54 26.02 -22.66
C GLU A 151 -6.41 26.27 -21.14
N LEU A 152 -5.94 25.27 -20.40
CA LEU A 152 -5.72 25.41 -18.96
C LEU A 152 -4.58 26.39 -18.67
N ARG A 153 -3.52 26.38 -19.49
CA ARG A 153 -2.40 27.30 -19.36
C ARG A 153 -2.87 28.75 -19.51
N ASP A 154 -3.64 29.04 -20.55
CA ASP A 154 -4.14 30.40 -20.84
C ASP A 154 -5.11 30.86 -19.76
N HIS A 155 -5.97 29.97 -19.27
CA HIS A 155 -6.83 30.25 -18.14
C HIS A 155 -6.04 30.57 -16.86
N LEU A 156 -5.00 29.79 -16.54
CA LEU A 156 -4.16 30.04 -15.37
C LEU A 156 -3.38 31.35 -15.48
N LEU A 157 -2.88 31.69 -16.67
CA LEU A 157 -2.22 32.97 -16.93
C LEU A 157 -3.19 34.13 -16.73
N LEU A 158 -4.42 34.02 -17.23
CA LEU A 158 -5.47 35.02 -16.99
C LEU A 158 -5.77 35.18 -15.50
N LEU A 159 -5.90 34.08 -14.76
CA LEU A 159 -6.14 34.13 -13.31
C LEU A 159 -5.00 34.82 -12.56
N ILE A 160 -3.76 34.54 -12.90
CA ILE A 160 -2.60 35.20 -12.28
C ILE A 160 -2.62 36.69 -12.61
N TYR A 161 -2.84 37.06 -13.87
CA TYR A 161 -2.92 38.45 -14.30
C TYR A 161 -4.07 39.21 -13.62
N ALA A 162 -5.27 38.63 -13.60
CA ALA A 162 -6.41 39.22 -12.92
C ALA A 162 -6.13 39.45 -11.43
N ASN A 163 -5.33 38.59 -10.80
CA ASN A 163 -4.91 38.79 -9.41
C ASN A 163 -3.90 39.91 -9.21
N THR A 164 -3.13 40.29 -10.25
CA THR A 164 -2.22 41.44 -10.21
C THR A 164 -2.91 42.78 -10.43
N LEU A 165 -4.13 42.80 -10.96
CA LEU A 165 -4.88 44.03 -11.20
C LEU A 165 -5.37 44.69 -9.89
N SER A 166 -5.37 46.03 -9.89
CA SER A 166 -5.96 46.85 -8.84
C SER A 166 -7.49 46.71 -8.81
N LEU A 167 -8.09 47.14 -7.70
CA LEU A 167 -9.54 47.08 -7.52
C LEU A 167 -10.31 47.96 -8.53
N GLN A 168 -9.70 49.06 -8.99
CA GLN A 168 -10.30 49.96 -9.97
C GLN A 168 -10.30 49.33 -11.37
N GLU A 169 -9.18 48.71 -11.77
CA GLU A 169 -9.06 47.99 -13.05
C GLU A 169 -10.05 46.82 -13.13
N LYS A 170 -10.23 46.09 -12.03
CA LYS A 170 -11.23 45.00 -11.94
C LYS A 170 -12.67 45.51 -12.13
N LYS A 171 -12.99 46.69 -11.59
CA LYS A 171 -14.32 47.31 -11.70
C LYS A 171 -14.61 47.87 -13.09
N ALA A 172 -13.58 48.22 -13.86
CA ALA A 172 -13.74 48.74 -15.21
C ALA A 172 -14.21 47.68 -16.23
N GLY A 173 -14.19 46.39 -15.88
CA GLY A 173 -14.79 45.29 -16.66
C GLY A 173 -14.05 44.91 -17.95
N ASN A 174 -13.19 45.78 -18.48
CA ASN A 174 -12.40 45.53 -19.69
C ASN A 174 -10.98 45.07 -19.33
N ILE A 175 -10.86 43.82 -18.89
CA ILE A 175 -9.54 43.18 -18.73
C ILE A 175 -9.06 42.79 -20.12
N ASN A 176 -8.27 43.66 -20.76
CA ASN A 176 -7.57 43.32 -22.00
C ASN A 176 -6.41 42.36 -21.66
N PHE A 177 -6.61 41.07 -21.92
CA PHE A 177 -5.63 40.03 -21.64
C PHE A 177 -5.06 39.46 -22.93
N ASP A 178 -3.86 39.93 -23.29
CA ASP A 178 -3.02 39.28 -24.30
C ASP A 178 -1.85 38.59 -23.58
N VAL A 179 -1.82 37.26 -23.62
CA VAL A 179 -0.76 36.41 -23.04
C VAL A 179 0.64 36.87 -23.46
N SER A 180 0.78 37.36 -24.70
CA SER A 180 2.07 37.74 -25.30
C SER A 180 2.62 39.06 -24.74
N SER A 181 1.73 39.89 -24.19
CA SER A 181 2.05 41.21 -23.65
C SER A 181 2.41 41.21 -22.15
N GLN A 182 2.22 40.08 -21.47
CA GLN A 182 2.31 40.01 -20.01
C GLN A 182 3.65 39.47 -19.52
N ASN A 183 4.26 40.18 -18.57
CA ASN A 183 5.48 39.76 -17.90
C ASN A 183 5.16 38.96 -16.64
N PHE A 184 5.23 37.64 -16.73
CA PHE A 184 5.08 36.75 -15.59
C PHE A 184 6.43 36.48 -14.92
N THR A 185 6.45 36.48 -13.59
CA THR A 185 7.62 36.08 -12.81
C THR A 185 7.90 34.59 -12.94
N GLU A 186 9.14 34.18 -12.66
CA GLU A 186 9.51 32.76 -12.66
C GLU A 186 8.64 31.93 -11.70
N ILE A 187 8.32 32.47 -10.53
CA ILE A 187 7.48 31.81 -9.53
C ILE A 187 6.06 31.58 -10.08
N GLN A 188 5.48 32.57 -10.77
CA GLN A 188 4.16 32.44 -11.40
C GLN A 188 4.16 31.38 -12.52
N LEU A 189 5.20 31.38 -13.36
CA LEU A 189 5.36 30.36 -14.41
C LEU A 189 5.53 28.96 -13.84
N ARG A 190 6.30 28.80 -12.75
CA ARG A 190 6.44 27.52 -12.04
C ARG A 190 5.14 27.07 -11.40
N LEU A 191 4.33 27.98 -10.86
CA LEU A 191 3.01 27.68 -10.33
C LEU A 191 2.08 27.17 -11.45
N ILE A 192 2.11 27.80 -12.62
CA ILE A 192 1.35 27.35 -13.79
C ILE A 192 1.79 25.94 -14.20
N ASP A 193 3.08 25.73 -14.46
CA ASP A 193 3.60 24.41 -14.87
C ASP A 193 3.27 23.31 -13.85
N GLY A 194 3.40 23.61 -12.56
CA GLY A 194 3.01 22.69 -11.49
C GLY A 194 1.53 22.29 -11.54
N ASN A 195 0.63 23.22 -11.87
CA ASN A 195 -0.79 22.93 -12.03
C ASN A 195 -1.09 22.15 -13.32
N LEU A 196 -0.39 22.45 -14.42
CA LEU A 196 -0.49 21.68 -15.66
C LEU A 196 -0.07 20.22 -15.45
N ARG A 197 1.07 19.99 -14.78
CA ARG A 197 1.53 18.65 -14.41
C ARG A 197 0.55 17.92 -13.50
N ARG A 198 -0.05 18.63 -12.52
CA ARG A 198 -1.07 18.05 -11.65
C ARG A 198 -2.31 17.62 -12.44
N ARG A 199 -2.78 18.45 -13.37
CA ARG A 199 -3.88 18.11 -14.28
C ARG A 199 -3.54 16.90 -15.15
N HIS A 200 -2.34 16.86 -15.71
CA HIS A 200 -1.87 15.73 -16.52
C HIS A 200 -1.86 14.43 -15.73
N ARG A 201 -1.26 14.42 -14.53
CA ARG A 201 -1.25 13.26 -13.62
C ARG A 201 -2.66 12.76 -13.30
N TYR A 202 -3.60 13.67 -13.07
CA TYR A 202 -5.00 13.34 -12.84
C TYR A 202 -5.65 12.65 -14.06
N LEU A 203 -5.49 13.23 -15.25
CA LEU A 203 -6.02 12.65 -16.49
C LEU A 203 -5.38 11.30 -16.81
N TYR A 204 -4.07 11.16 -16.56
CA TYR A 204 -3.34 9.91 -16.70
C TYR A 204 -3.92 8.81 -15.78
N ALA A 205 -4.18 9.15 -14.50
CA ALA A 205 -4.80 8.23 -13.56
C ALA A 205 -6.22 7.84 -13.98
N GLN A 206 -7.06 8.80 -14.42
CA GLN A 206 -8.41 8.53 -14.92
C GLN A 206 -8.40 7.58 -16.13
N LYS A 207 -7.55 7.83 -17.12
CA LYS A 207 -7.42 6.96 -18.31
C LYS A 207 -7.08 5.52 -17.93
N ARG A 208 -6.18 5.34 -16.96
CA ARG A 208 -5.84 4.01 -16.45
C ARG A 208 -7.00 3.33 -15.75
N LEU A 209 -7.75 4.05 -14.91
CA LEU A 209 -8.91 3.49 -14.23
C LEU A 209 -9.97 3.00 -15.24
N LYS A 210 -10.24 3.78 -16.30
CA LYS A 210 -11.14 3.36 -17.38
C LYS A 210 -10.66 2.09 -18.07
N LYS A 211 -9.38 2.06 -18.47
CA LYS A 211 -8.76 0.88 -19.11
C LYS A 211 -8.85 -0.37 -18.22
N TYR A 212 -8.60 -0.25 -16.92
CA TYR A 212 -8.77 -1.37 -15.98
C TYR A 212 -10.22 -1.85 -15.86
N GLY A 213 -11.21 -0.96 -16.01
CA GLY A 213 -12.63 -1.34 -16.06
C GLY A 213 -12.96 -2.13 -17.32
N GLU A 214 -12.55 -1.62 -18.49
CA GLU A 214 -12.76 -2.24 -19.80
C GLU A 214 -12.10 -3.63 -19.91
N GLU A 215 -10.88 -3.79 -19.37
CA GLU A 215 -10.16 -5.06 -19.33
C GLU A 215 -10.87 -6.10 -18.46
N LYS A 216 -11.45 -5.68 -17.32
CA LYS A 216 -12.24 -6.57 -16.47
C LYS A 216 -13.53 -7.00 -17.17
N ASP A 217 -14.26 -6.07 -17.76
CA ASP A 217 -15.51 -6.37 -18.46
C ASP A 217 -15.29 -7.34 -19.63
N SER A 218 -14.18 -7.18 -20.36
CA SER A 218 -13.78 -8.08 -21.45
C SER A 218 -13.42 -9.49 -20.97
N GLN A 219 -12.74 -9.63 -19.83
CA GLN A 219 -12.43 -10.93 -19.22
C GLN A 219 -13.69 -11.65 -18.69
N PHE A 220 -14.64 -10.90 -18.12
CA PHE A 220 -15.93 -11.45 -17.69
C PHE A 220 -16.78 -11.96 -18.86
N HIS A 221 -16.75 -11.28 -20.02
CA HIS A 221 -17.47 -11.75 -21.21
C HIS A 221 -16.78 -12.95 -21.90
N GLY A 222 -15.44 -13.02 -21.85
CA GLY A 222 -14.67 -14.16 -22.38
C GLY A 222 -14.87 -15.47 -21.60
N GLN A 223 -15.14 -15.40 -20.29
CA GLN A 223 -15.38 -16.60 -19.46
C GLN A 223 -16.80 -17.19 -19.63
N LYS A 224 -17.79 -16.40 -20.06
CA LYS A 224 -19.15 -16.91 -20.32
C LYS A 224 -19.27 -17.72 -21.61
N ASN A 225 -18.30 -17.61 -22.52
CA ASN A 225 -18.32 -18.25 -23.83
C ASN A 225 -17.42 -19.50 -23.93
N GLN A 226 -16.95 -20.05 -22.81
CA GLN A 226 -16.31 -21.37 -22.83
C GLN A 226 -17.41 -22.45 -22.89
N PRO A 227 -17.44 -23.31 -23.93
CA PRO A 227 -18.38 -24.41 -23.98
C PRO A 227 -18.08 -25.35 -22.81
N LYS A 228 -19.12 -25.66 -22.05
CA LYS A 228 -19.08 -26.71 -21.04
C LYS A 228 -18.87 -28.04 -21.78
N ASN A 229 -17.65 -28.57 -21.72
CA ASN A 229 -17.39 -29.99 -22.01
C ASN A 229 -17.68 -30.83 -20.77
#